data_AF-A0ABD6QRV3-F1
#
_entry.id   AF-A0ABD6QRV3-F1
#
_cell.length_a   1.000
_cell.length_b   1.000
_cell.length_c   1.000
_cell.angle_alpha   90.00
_cell.angle_beta   90.00
_cell.angle_gamma   90.00
#
_symmetry.space_group_name_H-M   'P 1'
#
loop_
_entity.id
_entity.type
_entity.pdbx_description
1 polymer ?
#
loop_
_entity_poly.entity_id
_entity_poly.type
_entity_poly.pdbx_seq_one_letter_code
_entity_poly.pdbx_strand_id
1 'polypeptide(L)'
;MSESHRAVIARMSYDLAAISAYLNRVSADLGELNRTLGQTPAAAPPPVSAAAPAAWPTAPATPAVPVDSPVVPARPVPAYGSEHSEGWVGRALAVAGVAVTLTGVVLLLVLAAQAGILRPEFRVAAGAVLAAGLVGAGWWLSRRPAGRVGAIALAATGVAAGYIDVIAVTAIYDWVSAPLGLTLAAAIGGGGLTLARRWKSEQLGLLVLVPLMALAPVVTDGVTLLLIGFMLALSAAALPVQFGRDWTGLFGARIAAPTLPLLVALASASIDGRDDRVLALACAVAATLAVAGGLLVLRWSTRPAATAVLTAAGVLPLLCVAAGVDRPVAALMVAALSAALVAVVALGDRIPGVTVMVRQVWSVLAATAALIAVLVAFDGPVAGPVLSAMASVVAVAGRRQAVTRWIAIGLATIGGGIFLDIAGPEVLISATKMPAGLTVSSLIGSVLVIAAAGAISWAWAVDRTADQEMVRLVWVAAGMAAAYAVTVFTVAAGVAIGGTGAGFFGGHMVATICWIAVAAGLLGYAARRPRAQRSLPIGGGMALVAAAMAKLFLFDLGTLDGMFRVAVFIVVGLALLGMGAGYARLLNQQDEAADKRAVWEPSQHNLE
;
A
#
# COMPACT_ATOMS: atom_id res chain seq x y z
N MET A 1 22.18 41.17 19.93
CA MET A 1 22.26 41.15 21.41
C MET A 1 22.18 39.70 21.84
N SER A 2 23.29 39.12 22.28
CA SER A 2 23.35 37.71 22.72
C SER A 2 22.73 37.58 24.11
N GLU A 3 21.66 36.79 24.21
CA GLU A 3 21.07 36.42 25.49
C GLU A 3 22.16 35.72 26.35
N SER A 4 22.36 36.18 27.59
CA SER A 4 23.43 35.62 28.42
C SER A 4 23.15 34.14 28.72
N HIS A 5 24.16 33.27 28.67
CA HIS A 5 24.02 31.83 28.94
C HIS A 5 23.30 31.52 30.27
N ARG A 6 23.38 32.42 31.26
CA ARG A 6 22.66 32.31 32.54
C ARG A 6 21.15 32.47 32.40
N ALA A 7 20.68 33.31 31.47
CA ALA A 7 19.25 33.49 31.21
C ALA A 7 18.63 32.25 30.57
N VAL A 8 19.35 31.61 29.63
CA VAL A 8 18.92 30.36 28.99
C VAL A 8 18.83 29.22 30.01
N ILE A 9 19.83 29.09 30.88
CA ILE A 9 19.82 28.07 31.95
C ILE A 9 18.67 28.31 32.93
N ALA A 10 18.46 29.56 33.36
CA ALA A 10 17.34 29.89 34.25
C ALA A 10 15.99 29.58 33.62
N ARG A 11 15.84 29.83 32.30
CA ARG A 11 14.63 29.51 31.54
C ARG A 11 14.41 28.00 31.44
N MET A 12 15.44 27.23 31.10
CA MET A 12 15.34 25.76 31.05
C MET A 12 15.04 25.14 32.42
N SER A 13 15.63 25.66 33.51
CA SER A 13 15.29 25.22 34.86
C SER A 13 13.85 25.54 35.24
N TYR A 14 13.33 26.71 34.82
CA TYR A 14 11.93 27.07 35.02
C TYR A 14 11.00 26.14 34.23
N ASP A 15 11.31 25.85 32.96
CA ASP A 15 10.53 24.95 32.12
C ASP A 15 10.53 23.51 32.67
N LEU A 16 11.66 23.02 33.18
CA LEU A 16 11.75 21.73 33.87
C LEU A 16 10.91 21.68 35.15
N ALA A 17 10.91 22.76 35.94
CA ALA A 17 10.06 22.86 37.14
C ALA A 17 8.57 22.86 36.77
N ALA A 18 8.19 23.53 35.69
CA ALA A 18 6.82 23.56 35.19
C ALA A 18 6.38 22.17 34.68
N ILE A 19 7.24 21.46 33.96
CA ILE A 19 6.98 20.07 33.50
C ILE A 19 6.83 19.13 34.70
N SER A 20 7.70 19.25 35.71
CA SER A 20 7.59 18.45 36.93
C SER A 20 6.29 18.71 37.69
N ALA A 21 5.86 19.97 37.78
CA ALA A 21 4.59 20.32 38.41
C ALA A 21 3.39 19.77 37.62
N TYR A 22 3.46 19.80 36.28
CA TYR A 22 2.44 19.24 35.41
C TYR A 22 2.33 17.71 35.56
N LEU A 23 3.47 17.00 35.58
CA LEU A 23 3.51 15.55 35.79
C LEU A 23 2.94 15.15 37.16
N ASN A 24 3.25 15.90 38.21
CA ASN A 24 2.67 15.67 39.54
C ASN A 24 1.15 15.87 39.54
N ARG A 25 0.65 16.87 38.80
CA ARG A 25 -0.79 17.10 38.65
C ARG A 25 -1.47 15.95 37.90
N VAL A 26 -0.90 15.51 36.79
CA VAL A 26 -1.40 14.35 36.02
C VAL A 26 -1.40 13.09 36.88
N SER A 27 -0.37 12.88 37.69
CA SER A 27 -0.32 11.76 38.64
C SER A 27 -1.42 11.85 39.71
N ALA A 28 -1.73 13.05 40.20
CA ALA A 28 -2.81 13.26 41.15
C ALA A 28 -4.19 13.00 40.51
N ASP A 29 -4.41 13.50 39.30
CA ASP A 29 -5.66 13.31 38.55
C ASP A 29 -5.91 11.84 38.21
N LEU A 30 -4.86 11.09 37.83
CA LEU A 30 -4.95 9.65 37.62
C LEU A 30 -5.23 8.89 38.93
N GLY A 31 -4.68 9.36 40.05
CA GLY A 31 -5.00 8.82 41.38
C GLY A 31 -6.46 9.04 41.76
N GLU A 32 -7.01 10.22 41.47
CA GLU A 32 -8.41 10.57 41.71
C GLU A 32 -9.35 9.76 40.80
N LEU A 33 -8.98 9.59 39.52
CA LEU A 33 -9.72 8.76 38.56
C LEU A 33 -9.74 7.29 38.98
N ASN A 34 -8.62 6.77 39.46
CA ASN A 34 -8.55 5.41 40.01
C ASN A 34 -9.40 5.25 41.28
N ARG A 35 -9.46 6.29 42.12
CA ARG A 35 -10.30 6.30 43.32
C ARG A 35 -11.79 6.35 42.99
N THR A 36 -12.20 7.09 41.96
CA THR A 36 -13.59 7.14 41.47
C THR A 36 -14.00 5.84 40.77
N LEU A 37 -13.11 5.23 39.99
CA LEU A 37 -13.35 3.92 39.37
C LEU A 37 -13.38 2.77 40.40
N GLY A 38 -12.70 2.94 41.54
CA GLY A 38 -12.71 1.98 42.66
C GLY A 38 -13.94 2.07 43.57
N GLN A 39 -14.78 3.11 43.44
CA GLN A 39 -16.04 3.24 44.17
C GLN A 39 -17.18 2.62 43.35
N THR A 40 -17.42 1.32 43.54
CA THR A 40 -18.65 0.67 43.08
C THR A 40 -19.87 1.33 43.75
N PRO A 41 -20.96 1.66 43.04
CA PRO A 41 -22.18 2.18 43.67
C PRO A 41 -22.72 1.16 44.68
N ALA A 42 -23.04 1.62 45.89
CA ALA A 42 -23.68 0.80 46.91
C ALA A 42 -24.98 0.19 46.37
N ALA A 43 -25.12 -1.12 46.52
CA ALA A 43 -26.31 -1.86 46.12
C ALA A 43 -27.56 -1.31 46.83
N ALA A 44 -28.58 -0.95 46.04
CA ALA A 44 -29.89 -0.61 46.55
C ALA A 44 -30.49 -1.81 47.32
N PRO A 45 -31.19 -1.60 48.45
CA PRO A 45 -31.85 -2.69 49.17
C PRO A 45 -32.96 -3.31 48.31
N PRO A 46 -33.20 -4.64 48.41
CA PRO A 46 -34.21 -5.32 47.60
C PRO A 46 -35.63 -4.83 47.95
N PRO A 47 -36.54 -4.73 46.98
CA PRO A 47 -37.93 -4.38 47.26
C PRO A 47 -38.61 -5.48 48.09
N VAL A 48 -39.19 -5.08 49.21
CA VAL A 48 -40.11 -5.89 50.01
C VAL A 48 -41.32 -6.26 49.16
N SER A 49 -41.52 -7.56 48.94
CA SER A 49 -42.70 -8.10 48.27
C SER A 49 -43.93 -7.86 49.13
N ALA A 50 -44.86 -7.03 48.64
CA ALA A 50 -46.17 -6.85 49.24
C ALA A 50 -46.99 -8.15 49.12
N ALA A 51 -47.75 -8.45 50.18
CA ALA A 51 -48.63 -9.60 50.28
C ALA A 51 -49.67 -9.64 49.14
N ALA A 52 -49.80 -10.79 48.49
CA ALA A 52 -50.87 -11.05 47.52
C ALA A 52 -52.21 -11.31 48.23
N PRO A 53 -53.35 -10.85 47.69
CA PRO A 53 -54.66 -11.10 48.26
C PRO A 53 -55.16 -12.54 48.00
N ALA A 54 -56.07 -12.97 48.87
CA ALA A 54 -56.53 -14.35 49.03
C ALA A 54 -57.38 -14.92 47.87
N ALA A 55 -57.23 -16.25 47.71
CA ALA A 55 -58.21 -17.28 47.36
C ALA A 55 -59.00 -17.22 46.03
N TRP A 56 -58.71 -18.20 45.15
CA TRP A 56 -59.70 -18.98 44.39
C TRP A 56 -59.18 -20.42 44.16
N PRO A 57 -60.02 -21.47 44.18
CA PRO A 57 -59.54 -22.86 44.25
C PRO A 57 -59.56 -23.66 42.92
N THR A 58 -58.77 -24.74 42.95
CA THR A 58 -58.78 -25.99 42.15
C THR A 58 -58.28 -26.03 40.69
N ALA A 59 -57.28 -26.89 40.45
CA ALA A 59 -57.34 -28.02 39.51
C ALA A 59 -56.23 -29.07 39.86
N PRO A 60 -56.42 -30.38 39.61
CA PRO A 60 -55.57 -31.44 40.18
C PRO A 60 -54.29 -31.72 39.39
N ALA A 61 -53.33 -32.32 40.09
CA ALA A 61 -51.99 -32.70 39.65
C ALA A 61 -51.93 -33.65 38.44
N THR A 62 -50.95 -33.41 37.56
CA THR A 62 -50.39 -34.44 36.66
C THR A 62 -49.00 -34.82 37.14
N PRO A 63 -48.65 -36.11 37.25
CA PRO A 63 -47.33 -36.54 37.71
C PRO A 63 -46.33 -36.51 36.55
N ALA A 64 -45.30 -35.67 36.66
CA ALA A 64 -44.17 -35.69 35.72
C ALA A 64 -43.10 -36.68 36.19
N VAL A 65 -42.76 -37.58 35.27
CA VAL A 65 -41.77 -38.68 35.34
C VAL A 65 -40.36 -38.15 35.67
N PRO A 66 -39.58 -38.80 36.55
CA PRO A 66 -38.18 -38.45 36.73
C PRO A 66 -37.36 -38.97 35.53
N VAL A 67 -36.77 -38.06 34.76
CA VAL A 67 -35.75 -38.40 33.76
C VAL A 67 -34.38 -38.13 34.38
N ASP A 68 -33.67 -39.21 34.68
CA ASP A 68 -32.26 -39.20 35.07
C ASP A 68 -31.41 -38.52 33.99
N SER A 69 -30.82 -37.38 34.34
CA SER A 69 -29.74 -36.77 33.56
C SER A 69 -28.41 -37.05 34.27
N PRO A 70 -27.41 -37.64 33.61
CA PRO A 70 -26.17 -38.04 34.24
C PRO A 70 -25.36 -36.83 34.72
N VAL A 71 -24.91 -36.88 35.98
CA VAL A 71 -23.97 -35.92 36.58
C VAL A 71 -22.64 -35.98 35.81
N VAL A 72 -22.38 -34.96 34.98
CA VAL A 72 -21.04 -34.68 34.48
C VAL A 72 -20.27 -33.99 35.62
N PRO A 73 -19.14 -34.53 36.10
CA PRO A 73 -18.34 -33.85 37.11
C PRO A 73 -17.82 -32.52 36.53
N ALA A 74 -18.18 -31.42 37.18
CA ALA A 74 -17.68 -30.09 36.86
C ALA A 74 -16.15 -30.07 36.95
N ARG A 75 -15.49 -29.72 35.84
CA ARG A 75 -14.07 -29.39 35.82
C ARG A 75 -13.84 -28.20 36.76
N PRO A 76 -12.86 -28.22 37.68
CA PRO A 76 -12.61 -27.09 38.56
C PRO A 76 -12.20 -25.89 37.72
N VAL A 77 -13.02 -24.84 37.79
CA VAL A 77 -12.67 -23.51 37.31
C VAL A 77 -11.56 -23.00 38.23
N PRO A 78 -10.38 -22.58 37.73
CA PRO A 78 -9.42 -21.89 38.58
C PRO A 78 -10.08 -20.61 39.08
N ALA A 79 -10.32 -20.52 40.38
CA ALA A 79 -10.68 -19.28 41.03
C ALA A 79 -9.54 -18.29 40.79
N TYR A 80 -9.73 -17.35 39.87
CA TYR A 80 -8.93 -16.12 39.88
C TYR A 80 -9.39 -15.35 41.12
N GLY A 81 -8.73 -15.61 42.25
CA GLY A 81 -8.85 -14.80 43.44
C GLY A 81 -8.38 -13.39 43.10
N SER A 82 -9.33 -12.46 43.09
CA SER A 82 -9.07 -11.04 43.15
C SER A 82 -8.51 -10.71 44.55
N GLU A 83 -7.20 -10.95 44.73
CA GLU A 83 -6.47 -10.39 45.86
C GLU A 83 -6.48 -8.86 45.74
N HIS A 84 -7.34 -8.25 46.54
CA HIS A 84 -7.33 -6.83 46.82
C HIS A 84 -5.99 -6.44 47.47
N SER A 85 -5.21 -5.67 46.71
CA SER A 85 -4.50 -4.43 47.14
C SER A 85 -3.52 -4.40 48.33
N GLU A 86 -3.10 -5.50 48.96
CA GLU A 86 -2.02 -5.42 49.99
C GLU A 86 -0.61 -5.73 49.45
N GLY A 87 -0.50 -6.30 48.25
CA GLY A 87 0.79 -6.70 47.65
C GLY A 87 1.53 -5.65 46.83
N TRP A 88 0.91 -4.48 46.53
CA TRP A 88 1.55 -3.46 45.68
C TRP A 88 2.79 -2.91 46.38
N VAL A 89 2.68 -2.39 47.60
CA VAL A 89 3.80 -1.74 48.29
C VAL A 89 4.98 -2.71 48.46
N GLY A 90 4.70 -3.98 48.77
CA GLY A 90 5.72 -5.04 48.82
C GLY A 90 6.36 -5.33 47.46
N ARG A 91 5.59 -5.41 46.37
CA ARG A 91 6.13 -5.54 45.00
C ARG A 91 6.91 -4.31 44.57
N ALA A 92 6.44 -3.11 44.89
CA ALA A 92 7.09 -1.85 44.54
C ALA A 92 8.39 -1.67 45.33
N LEU A 93 8.42 -2.00 46.62
CA LEU A 93 9.65 -2.01 47.43
C LEU A 93 10.62 -3.10 46.97
N ALA A 94 10.13 -4.29 46.58
CA ALA A 94 10.97 -5.34 46.02
C ALA A 94 11.57 -4.93 44.67
N VAL A 95 10.77 -4.34 43.77
CA VAL A 95 11.24 -3.83 42.46
C VAL A 95 12.20 -2.65 42.65
N ALA A 96 11.91 -1.73 43.56
CA ALA A 96 12.79 -0.60 43.89
C ALA A 96 14.10 -1.07 44.53
N GLY A 97 14.05 -2.03 45.44
CA GLY A 97 15.23 -2.64 46.06
C GLY A 97 16.10 -3.37 45.04
N VAL A 98 15.49 -4.12 44.11
CA VAL A 98 16.19 -4.75 42.98
C VAL A 98 16.81 -3.70 42.06
N ALA A 99 16.11 -2.61 41.76
CA ALA A 99 16.62 -1.53 40.91
C ALA A 99 17.80 -0.80 41.56
N VAL A 100 17.71 -0.47 42.86
CA VAL A 100 18.79 0.19 43.61
C VAL A 100 20.00 -0.71 43.74
N THR A 101 19.80 -2.00 44.05
CA THR A 101 20.92 -2.96 44.15
C THR A 101 21.58 -3.21 42.79
N LEU A 102 20.81 -3.37 41.71
CA LEU A 102 21.36 -3.43 40.35
C LEU A 102 22.14 -2.18 40.00
N THR A 103 21.61 -0.99 40.30
CA THR A 103 22.28 0.28 40.06
C THR A 103 23.59 0.37 40.85
N GLY A 104 23.58 -0.02 42.13
CA GLY A 104 24.77 -0.07 42.97
C GLY A 104 25.83 -1.04 42.43
N VAL A 105 25.42 -2.23 41.97
CA VAL A 105 26.33 -3.21 41.34
C VAL A 105 26.93 -2.65 40.05
N VAL A 106 26.14 -2.00 39.20
CA VAL A 106 26.61 -1.35 37.97
C VAL A 106 27.61 -0.24 38.31
N LEU A 107 27.30 0.62 39.29
CA LEU A 107 28.19 1.69 39.73
C LEU A 107 29.50 1.14 40.31
N LEU A 108 29.45 0.06 41.10
CA LEU A 108 30.65 -0.62 41.61
C LEU A 108 31.48 -1.23 40.48
N LEU A 109 30.86 -1.84 39.48
CA LEU A 109 31.55 -2.37 38.29
C LEU A 109 32.23 -1.26 37.48
N VAL A 110 31.55 -0.12 37.29
CA VAL A 110 32.13 1.06 36.64
C VAL A 110 33.31 1.60 37.46
N LEU A 111 33.15 1.70 38.78
CA LEU A 111 34.20 2.17 39.68
C LEU A 111 35.42 1.25 39.68
N ALA A 112 35.19 -0.07 39.70
CA ALA A 112 36.26 -1.06 39.64
C ALA A 112 36.94 -1.12 38.27
N ALA A 113 36.23 -0.81 37.18
CA ALA A 113 36.82 -0.61 35.86
C ALA A 113 37.68 0.66 35.81
N GLN A 114 37.22 1.77 36.40
CA GLN A 114 37.98 3.02 36.50
C GLN A 114 39.21 2.87 37.41
N ALA A 115 39.11 2.07 38.48
CA ALA A 115 40.22 1.75 39.37
C ALA A 115 41.24 0.77 38.76
N GLY A 116 41.03 0.30 37.53
CA GLY A 116 41.92 -0.63 36.84
C GLY A 116 41.90 -2.07 37.36
N ILE A 117 41.07 -2.36 38.37
CA ILE A 117 40.91 -3.69 38.98
C ILE A 117 40.26 -4.66 37.98
N LEU A 118 39.30 -4.18 37.19
CA LEU A 118 38.66 -4.90 36.09
C LEU A 118 39.26 -4.45 34.76
N ARG A 119 40.46 -4.95 34.42
CA ARG A 119 41.07 -4.71 33.10
C ARG A 119 40.09 -5.10 31.98
N PRO A 120 40.11 -4.41 30.83
CA PRO A 120 39.21 -4.68 29.71
C PRO A 120 39.11 -6.17 29.34
N GLU A 121 40.21 -6.92 29.43
CA GLU A 121 40.29 -8.33 29.02
C GLU A 121 39.43 -9.20 29.92
N PHE A 122 39.48 -8.95 31.24
CA PHE A 122 38.66 -9.67 32.21
C PHE A 122 37.18 -9.34 32.06
N ARG A 123 36.84 -8.11 31.66
CA ARG A 123 35.44 -7.70 31.45
C ARG A 123 34.82 -8.46 30.28
N VAL A 124 35.51 -8.50 29.14
CA VAL A 124 35.06 -9.23 27.94
C VAL A 124 35.05 -10.73 28.20
N ALA A 125 36.08 -11.28 28.85
CA ALA A 125 36.13 -12.70 29.17
C ALA A 125 35.00 -13.12 30.14
N ALA A 126 34.75 -12.32 31.18
CA ALA A 126 33.66 -12.56 32.11
C ALA A 126 32.29 -12.43 31.42
N GLY A 127 32.13 -11.45 30.52
CA GLY A 127 30.95 -11.29 29.67
C GLY A 127 30.70 -12.53 28.80
N ALA A 128 31.74 -13.04 28.13
CA ALA A 128 31.64 -14.18 27.25
C ALA A 128 31.29 -15.47 28.02
N VAL A 129 31.90 -15.67 29.19
CA VAL A 129 31.58 -16.78 30.09
C VAL A 129 30.14 -16.67 30.61
N LEU A 130 29.70 -15.46 30.98
CA LEU A 130 28.32 -15.22 31.41
C LEU A 130 27.33 -15.48 30.27
N ALA A 131 27.60 -15.00 29.06
CA ALA A 131 26.79 -15.21 27.87
C ALA A 131 26.62 -16.71 27.58
N ALA A 132 27.73 -17.45 27.54
CA ALA A 132 27.71 -18.90 27.36
C ALA A 132 26.99 -19.63 28.51
N GLY A 133 27.21 -19.19 29.76
CA GLY A 133 26.55 -19.72 30.95
C GLY A 133 25.03 -19.52 30.92
N LEU A 134 24.56 -18.35 30.51
CA LEU A 134 23.12 -18.04 30.39
C LEU A 134 22.46 -18.86 29.26
N VAL A 135 23.10 -18.96 28.09
CA VAL A 135 22.59 -19.81 26.99
C VAL A 135 22.60 -21.28 27.40
N GLY A 136 23.64 -21.75 28.09
CA GLY A 136 23.75 -23.11 28.61
C GLY A 136 22.71 -23.43 29.69
N ALA A 137 22.48 -22.51 30.63
CA ALA A 137 21.43 -22.61 31.65
C ALA A 137 20.04 -22.63 31.00
N GLY A 138 19.80 -21.76 30.01
CA GLY A 138 18.59 -21.79 29.20
C GLY A 138 18.39 -23.12 28.47
N TRP A 139 19.47 -23.68 27.90
CA TRP A 139 19.45 -25.01 27.29
C TRP A 139 19.07 -26.11 28.28
N TRP A 140 19.68 -26.11 29.47
CA TRP A 140 19.36 -27.09 30.51
C TRP A 140 17.91 -26.96 31.00
N LEU A 141 17.45 -25.73 31.25
CA LEU A 141 16.08 -25.45 31.69
C LEU A 141 15.05 -25.82 30.63
N SER A 142 15.39 -25.70 29.34
CA SER A 142 14.50 -26.09 28.23
C SER A 142 14.16 -27.58 28.19
N ARG A 143 14.95 -28.43 28.88
CA ARG A 143 14.63 -29.86 29.04
C ARG A 143 13.45 -30.11 29.99
N ARG A 144 13.05 -29.12 30.79
CA ARG A 144 11.93 -29.22 31.73
C ARG A 144 10.63 -28.65 31.12
N PRO A 145 9.47 -29.32 31.24
CA PRO A 145 8.20 -28.88 30.61
C PRO A 145 7.74 -27.47 31.00
N ALA A 146 7.91 -27.08 32.28
CA ALA A 146 7.52 -25.77 32.79
C ALA A 146 8.59 -24.65 32.59
N GLY A 147 9.79 -25.01 32.12
CA GLY A 147 10.94 -24.10 32.08
C GLY A 147 11.07 -23.23 30.82
N ARG A 148 10.17 -23.37 29.85
CA ARG A 148 10.38 -22.86 28.48
C ARG A 148 10.44 -21.33 28.39
N VAL A 149 9.63 -20.62 29.18
CA VAL A 149 9.63 -19.15 29.22
C VAL A 149 10.96 -18.64 29.79
N GLY A 150 11.39 -19.19 30.94
CA GLY A 150 12.68 -18.87 31.53
C GLY A 150 13.86 -19.24 30.64
N ALA A 151 13.78 -20.35 29.89
CA ALA A 151 14.81 -20.75 28.94
C ALA A 151 14.95 -19.76 27.77
N ILE A 152 13.84 -19.28 27.21
CA ILE A 152 13.83 -18.25 26.16
C ILE A 152 14.45 -16.95 26.68
N ALA A 153 14.06 -16.52 27.88
CA ALA A 153 14.61 -15.31 28.50
C ALA A 153 16.12 -15.44 28.73
N LEU A 154 16.59 -16.53 29.36
CA LEU A 154 18.01 -16.77 29.62
C LEU A 154 18.83 -16.84 28.32
N ALA A 155 18.33 -17.53 27.30
CA ALA A 155 19.00 -17.62 26.01
C ALA A 155 19.06 -16.26 25.29
N ALA A 156 17.97 -15.49 25.29
CA ALA A 156 17.95 -14.15 24.71
C ALA A 156 18.93 -13.22 25.43
N THR A 157 18.95 -13.23 26.76
CA THR A 157 19.89 -12.44 27.57
C THR A 157 21.33 -12.85 27.31
N GLY A 158 21.62 -14.15 27.21
CA GLY A 158 22.96 -14.64 26.88
C GLY A 158 23.43 -14.22 25.48
N VAL A 159 22.55 -14.27 24.48
CA VAL A 159 22.86 -13.76 23.13
C VAL A 159 23.10 -12.24 23.15
N ALA A 160 22.26 -11.49 23.87
CA ALA A 160 22.42 -10.04 24.01
C ALA A 160 23.75 -9.68 24.70
N ALA A 161 24.13 -10.40 25.76
CA ALA A 161 25.43 -10.24 26.41
C ALA A 161 26.58 -10.51 25.42
N GLY A 162 26.49 -11.58 24.63
CA GLY A 162 27.47 -11.87 23.58
C GLY A 162 27.58 -10.76 22.52
N TYR A 163 26.46 -10.15 22.11
CA TYR A 163 26.49 -8.98 21.21
C TYR A 163 27.16 -7.76 21.86
N ILE A 164 26.92 -7.51 23.15
CA ILE A 164 27.59 -6.43 23.89
C ILE A 164 29.11 -6.67 23.94
N ASP A 165 29.56 -7.91 24.15
CA ASP A 165 30.99 -8.25 24.08
C ASP A 165 31.57 -8.01 22.68
N VAL A 166 30.81 -8.31 21.62
CA VAL A 166 31.22 -7.97 20.25
C VAL A 166 31.38 -6.47 20.07
N ILE A 167 30.45 -5.63 20.57
CA ILE A 167 30.62 -4.16 20.56
C ILE A 167 31.90 -3.80 21.30
N ALA A 168 32.10 -4.37 22.49
CA ALA A 168 33.23 -4.02 23.34
C ALA A 168 34.56 -4.25 22.64
N VAL A 169 34.77 -5.42 22.03
CA VAL A 169 36.02 -5.75 21.35
C VAL A 169 36.21 -5.07 20.00
N THR A 170 35.14 -4.55 19.38
CA THR A 170 35.20 -3.95 18.04
C THR A 170 35.16 -2.43 18.05
N ALA A 171 34.23 -1.82 18.77
CA ALA A 171 33.92 -0.40 18.70
C ALA A 171 34.29 0.38 19.99
N ILE A 172 34.58 -0.32 21.09
CA ILE A 172 35.01 0.33 22.36
C ILE A 172 36.51 0.21 22.56
N TYR A 173 37.05 -1.01 22.38
CA TYR A 173 38.46 -1.30 22.62
C TYR A 173 39.30 -1.45 21.35
N ASP A 174 38.66 -1.47 20.17
CA ASP A 174 39.30 -1.60 18.85
C ASP A 174 40.27 -2.79 18.71
N TRP A 175 40.04 -3.87 19.48
CA TRP A 175 40.87 -5.07 19.43
C TRP A 175 40.65 -5.91 18.18
N VAL A 176 39.45 -5.84 17.62
CA VAL A 176 38.99 -6.68 16.51
C VAL A 176 38.41 -5.80 15.42
N SER A 177 38.85 -6.02 14.17
CA SER A 177 38.31 -5.31 13.01
C SER A 177 36.80 -5.55 12.80
N ALA A 178 36.09 -4.56 12.25
CA ALA A 178 34.66 -4.64 11.98
C ALA A 178 34.21 -5.91 11.22
N PRO A 179 34.90 -6.39 10.16
CA PRO A 179 34.52 -7.64 9.48
C PRO A 179 34.54 -8.85 10.42
N LEU A 180 35.58 -8.99 11.24
CA LEU A 180 35.68 -10.07 12.22
C LEU A 180 34.60 -9.94 13.30
N GLY A 181 34.33 -8.72 13.78
CA GLY A 181 33.23 -8.42 14.69
C GLY A 181 31.87 -8.91 14.16
N LEU A 182 31.56 -8.57 12.92
CA LEU A 182 30.33 -9.00 12.25
C LEU A 182 30.27 -10.53 12.06
N THR A 183 31.39 -11.19 11.77
CA THR A 183 31.41 -12.67 11.69
C THR A 183 31.14 -13.32 13.04
N LEU A 184 31.68 -12.78 14.13
CA LEU A 184 31.38 -13.25 15.50
C LEU A 184 29.91 -13.01 15.85
N ALA A 185 29.38 -11.82 15.53
CA ALA A 185 27.97 -11.51 15.72
C ALA A 185 27.05 -12.44 14.91
N ALA A 186 27.40 -12.75 13.66
CA ALA A 186 26.67 -13.72 12.84
C ALA A 186 26.73 -15.14 13.42
N ALA A 187 27.85 -15.56 13.98
CA ALA A 187 27.97 -16.87 14.63
C ALA A 187 27.06 -16.96 15.87
N ILE A 188 27.07 -15.93 16.72
CA ILE A 188 26.21 -15.83 17.91
C ILE A 188 24.73 -15.80 17.47
N GLY A 189 24.39 -14.94 16.51
CA GLY A 189 23.04 -14.81 15.98
C GLY A 189 22.53 -16.07 15.28
N GLY A 190 23.38 -16.75 14.51
CA GLY A 190 23.09 -18.05 13.89
C GLY A 190 22.82 -19.14 14.93
N GLY A 191 23.59 -19.16 16.02
CA GLY A 191 23.34 -20.02 17.18
C GLY A 191 21.98 -19.73 17.83
N GLY A 192 21.68 -18.46 18.10
CA GLY A 192 20.41 -18.00 18.65
C GLY A 192 19.21 -18.32 17.76
N LEU A 193 19.31 -18.11 16.44
CA LEU A 193 18.26 -18.44 15.47
C LEU A 193 18.07 -19.96 15.33
N THR A 194 19.14 -20.74 15.41
CA THR A 194 19.07 -22.21 15.44
C THR A 194 18.32 -22.68 16.69
N LEU A 195 18.59 -22.05 17.83
CA LEU A 195 17.90 -22.32 19.09
C LEU A 195 16.42 -21.95 19.01
N ALA A 196 16.10 -20.77 18.49
CA ALA A 196 14.73 -20.33 18.20
C ALA A 196 14.00 -21.35 17.33
N ARG A 197 14.69 -21.86 16.28
CA ARG A 197 14.15 -22.90 15.40
C ARG A 197 13.88 -24.20 16.13
N ARG A 198 14.79 -24.67 17.00
CA ARG A 198 14.61 -25.91 17.77
C ARG A 198 13.47 -25.77 18.79
N TRP A 199 13.36 -24.62 19.44
CA TRP A 199 12.36 -24.38 20.46
C TRP A 199 11.00 -23.93 19.91
N LYS A 200 10.88 -23.73 18.59
CA LYS A 200 9.67 -23.22 17.92
C LYS A 200 9.21 -21.86 18.48
N SER A 201 10.15 -20.98 18.83
CA SER A 201 9.84 -19.66 19.40
C SER A 201 10.21 -18.54 18.43
N GLU A 202 9.20 -17.87 17.88
CA GLU A 202 9.40 -16.66 17.07
C GLU A 202 9.96 -15.50 17.90
N GLN A 203 9.49 -15.34 19.14
CA GLN A 203 9.94 -14.30 20.07
C GLN A 203 11.44 -14.38 20.30
N LEU A 204 12.00 -15.58 20.51
CA LEU A 204 13.45 -15.75 20.62
C LEU A 204 14.16 -15.35 19.32
N GLY A 205 13.61 -15.72 18.16
CA GLY A 205 14.17 -15.32 16.87
C GLY A 205 14.20 -13.80 16.68
N LEU A 206 13.14 -13.10 17.09
CA LEU A 206 13.08 -11.64 17.08
C LEU A 206 14.08 -11.00 18.06
N LEU A 207 14.16 -11.52 19.28
CA LEU A 207 15.13 -11.10 20.30
C LEU A 207 16.59 -11.35 19.90
N VAL A 208 16.84 -12.20 18.90
CA VAL A 208 18.17 -12.45 18.35
C VAL A 208 18.43 -11.57 17.12
N LEU A 209 17.48 -11.49 16.19
CA LEU A 209 17.67 -10.79 14.91
C LEU A 209 17.58 -9.27 15.05
N VAL A 210 16.64 -8.75 15.85
CA VAL A 210 16.44 -7.31 16.01
C VAL A 210 17.64 -6.62 16.65
N PRO A 211 18.19 -7.11 17.78
CA PRO A 211 19.41 -6.54 18.34
C PRO A 211 20.61 -6.64 17.39
N LEU A 212 20.71 -7.71 16.59
CA LEU A 212 21.78 -7.84 15.59
C LEU A 212 21.69 -6.76 14.51
N MET A 213 20.47 -6.41 14.08
CA MET A 213 20.26 -5.29 13.15
C MET A 213 20.67 -3.94 13.77
N ALA A 214 20.39 -3.72 15.05
CA ALA A 214 20.75 -2.48 15.75
C ALA A 214 22.25 -2.40 16.09
N LEU A 215 22.89 -3.55 16.33
CA LEU A 215 24.31 -3.70 16.65
C LEU A 215 25.21 -3.33 15.46
N ALA A 216 24.89 -3.84 14.28
CA ALA A 216 25.82 -3.81 13.16
C ALA A 216 26.25 -2.39 12.68
N PRO A 217 25.37 -1.35 12.67
CA PRO A 217 25.79 0.02 12.37
C PRO A 217 26.82 0.55 13.37
N VAL A 218 26.74 0.14 14.64
CA VAL A 218 27.71 0.54 15.68
C VAL A 218 29.07 -0.12 15.41
N VAL A 219 29.08 -1.39 15.02
CA VAL A 219 30.31 -2.13 14.69
C VAL A 219 30.99 -1.61 13.41
N THR A 220 30.22 -1.03 12.49
CA THR A 220 30.71 -0.57 11.18
C THR A 220 30.90 0.94 11.08
N ASP A 221 30.70 1.66 12.19
CA ASP A 221 30.77 3.13 12.27
C ASP A 221 29.85 3.83 11.24
N GLY A 222 28.58 3.41 11.21
CA GLY A 222 27.54 3.99 10.35
C GLY A 222 27.10 3.08 9.19
N VAL A 223 26.46 3.68 8.17
CA VAL A 223 25.90 2.94 7.03
C VAL A 223 26.95 2.79 5.93
N THR A 224 27.73 1.72 6.03
CA THR A 224 28.79 1.38 5.06
C THR A 224 28.37 0.27 4.10
N LEU A 225 29.11 0.09 3.00
CA LEU A 225 28.90 -1.02 2.07
C LEU A 225 29.08 -2.39 2.75
N LEU A 226 29.99 -2.48 3.73
CA LEU A 226 30.19 -3.66 4.55
C LEU A 226 28.93 -4.00 5.37
N LEU A 227 28.29 -2.98 5.99
CA LEU A 227 27.03 -3.15 6.70
C LEU A 227 25.92 -3.66 5.78
N ILE A 228 25.77 -3.04 4.61
CA ILE A 228 24.75 -3.42 3.62
C ILE A 228 24.95 -4.87 3.18
N GLY A 229 26.19 -5.25 2.83
CA GLY A 229 26.54 -6.61 2.47
C GLY A 229 26.25 -7.61 3.59
N PHE A 230 26.58 -7.26 4.83
CA PHE A 230 26.26 -8.06 6.01
C PHE A 230 24.76 -8.22 6.21
N MET A 231 23.96 -7.17 6.07
CA MET A 231 22.50 -7.23 6.22
C MET A 231 21.81 -8.06 5.14
N LEU A 232 22.31 -8.01 3.90
CA LEU A 232 21.87 -8.90 2.82
C LEU A 232 22.21 -10.36 3.13
N ALA A 233 23.44 -10.64 3.59
CA ALA A 233 23.86 -11.97 3.99
C ALA A 233 23.05 -12.50 5.17
N LEU A 234 22.78 -11.66 6.18
CA LEU A 234 21.93 -11.98 7.33
C LEU A 234 20.49 -12.29 6.89
N SER A 235 19.93 -11.49 5.99
CA SER A 235 18.60 -11.72 5.41
C SER A 235 18.52 -13.07 4.68
N ALA A 236 19.53 -13.39 3.86
CA ALA A 236 19.61 -14.68 3.16
C ALA A 236 19.79 -15.86 4.13
N ALA A 237 20.68 -15.74 5.12
CA ALA A 237 21.00 -16.79 6.09
C ALA A 237 19.84 -17.09 7.06
N ALA A 238 18.99 -16.11 7.37
CA ALA A 238 17.83 -16.29 8.23
C ALA A 238 16.64 -16.95 7.50
N LEU A 239 16.62 -16.99 6.17
CA LEU A 239 15.48 -17.53 5.39
C LEU A 239 15.17 -19.02 5.69
N PRO A 240 16.14 -19.95 5.75
CA PRO A 240 15.86 -21.35 6.05
C PRO A 240 15.25 -21.59 7.43
N VAL A 241 15.44 -20.66 8.37
CA VAL A 241 14.90 -20.74 9.74
C VAL A 241 13.37 -20.75 9.74
N GLN A 242 12.75 -20.12 8.73
CA GLN A 242 11.31 -19.94 8.60
C GLN A 242 10.61 -21.06 7.81
N PHE A 243 11.35 -22.00 7.22
CA PHE A 243 10.74 -23.07 6.43
C PHE A 243 9.79 -23.92 7.28
N GLY A 244 8.54 -24.02 6.80
CA GLY A 244 7.46 -24.73 7.47
C GLY A 244 6.83 -23.97 8.65
N ARG A 245 7.07 -22.66 8.81
CA ARG A 245 6.54 -21.87 9.93
C ARG A 245 6.00 -20.51 9.52
N ASP A 246 4.93 -20.11 10.17
CA ASP A 246 4.30 -18.81 9.98
C ASP A 246 4.86 -17.75 10.94
N TRP A 247 6.14 -17.42 10.79
CA TRP A 247 6.81 -16.40 11.60
C TRP A 247 6.83 -15.07 10.85
N THR A 248 5.66 -14.44 10.77
CA THR A 248 5.45 -13.18 10.02
C THR A 248 6.28 -12.03 10.61
N GLY A 249 6.44 -11.97 11.93
CA GLY A 249 7.29 -10.96 12.59
C GLY A 249 8.76 -11.15 12.21
N LEU A 250 9.26 -12.39 12.24
CA LEU A 250 10.63 -12.69 11.82
C LEU A 250 10.84 -12.37 10.32
N PHE A 251 9.82 -12.57 9.47
CA PHE A 251 9.88 -12.18 8.06
C PHE A 251 10.00 -10.67 7.92
N GLY A 252 9.20 -9.91 8.66
CA GLY A 252 9.31 -8.45 8.71
C GLY A 252 10.69 -7.97 9.14
N ALA A 253 11.26 -8.55 10.21
CA ALA A 253 12.62 -8.23 10.65
C ALA A 253 13.67 -8.55 9.57
N ARG A 254 13.53 -9.69 8.88
CA ARG A 254 14.43 -10.09 7.78
C ARG A 254 14.35 -9.17 6.56
N ILE A 255 13.19 -8.59 6.30
CA ILE A 255 13.00 -7.55 5.26
C ILE A 255 13.59 -6.22 5.72
N ALA A 256 13.37 -5.83 6.97
CA ALA A 256 13.88 -4.58 7.53
C ALA A 256 15.41 -4.53 7.51
N ALA A 257 16.08 -5.66 7.78
CA ALA A 257 17.54 -5.78 7.84
C ALA A 257 18.26 -5.11 6.65
N PRO A 258 18.02 -5.50 5.37
CA PRO A 258 18.63 -4.82 4.23
C PRO A 258 17.90 -3.54 3.84
N THR A 259 16.58 -3.45 4.03
CA THR A 259 15.77 -2.32 3.53
C THR A 259 16.14 -0.99 4.20
N LEU A 260 16.25 -0.97 5.53
CA LEU A 260 16.54 0.25 6.28
C LEU A 260 17.89 0.89 5.91
N PRO A 261 19.04 0.17 5.99
CA PRO A 261 20.32 0.76 5.61
C PRO A 261 20.40 1.12 4.13
N LEU A 262 19.75 0.37 3.23
CA LEU A 262 19.72 0.73 1.81
C LEU A 262 18.95 2.03 1.55
N LEU A 263 17.81 2.25 2.22
CA LEU A 263 17.07 3.51 2.10
C LEU A 263 17.89 4.69 2.65
N VAL A 264 18.59 4.50 3.76
CA VAL A 264 19.51 5.53 4.30
C VAL A 264 20.63 5.82 3.32
N ALA A 265 21.25 4.79 2.74
CA ALA A 265 22.34 4.94 1.78
C ALA A 265 21.89 5.62 0.47
N LEU A 266 20.68 5.30 -0.04
CA LEU A 266 20.10 5.96 -1.20
C LEU A 266 19.74 7.42 -0.90
N ALA A 267 19.24 7.71 0.29
CA ALA A 267 18.99 9.07 0.73
C ALA A 267 20.29 9.89 0.77
N SER A 268 21.39 9.34 1.30
CA SER A 268 22.69 10.01 1.25
C SER A 268 23.22 10.17 -0.19
N ALA A 269 23.09 9.15 -1.04
CA ALA A 269 23.53 9.22 -2.43
C ALA A 269 22.78 10.31 -3.22
N SER A 270 21.49 10.51 -2.93
CA SER A 270 20.68 11.58 -3.55
C SER A 270 21.17 12.99 -3.23
N ILE A 271 21.85 13.17 -2.09
CA ILE A 271 22.40 14.47 -1.65
C ILE A 271 23.79 14.67 -2.24
N ASP A 272 24.63 13.63 -2.22
CA ASP A 272 26.02 13.70 -2.67
C ASP A 272 26.17 13.67 -4.20
N GLY A 273 25.15 13.21 -4.94
CA GLY A 273 25.15 13.14 -6.40
C GLY A 273 26.14 12.13 -6.99
N ARG A 274 26.52 11.09 -6.22
CA ARG A 274 27.47 10.05 -6.67
C ARG A 274 26.75 8.86 -7.29
N ASP A 275 27.21 8.44 -8.47
CA ASP A 275 26.84 7.16 -9.07
C ASP A 275 27.52 6.00 -8.34
N ASP A 276 26.73 5.14 -7.70
CA ASP A 276 27.20 3.93 -7.03
C ASP A 276 26.46 2.68 -7.56
N ARG A 277 27.09 2.03 -8.54
CA ARG A 277 26.60 0.79 -9.13
C ARG A 277 26.54 -0.36 -8.14
N VAL A 278 27.38 -0.34 -7.10
CA VAL A 278 27.38 -1.41 -6.09
C VAL A 278 26.18 -1.27 -5.17
N LEU A 279 25.81 -0.03 -4.82
CA LEU A 279 24.57 0.26 -4.10
C LEU A 279 23.33 -0.16 -4.91
N ALA A 280 23.32 0.10 -6.22
CA ALA A 280 22.23 -0.37 -7.10
C ALA A 280 22.15 -1.91 -7.16
N LEU A 281 23.29 -2.60 -7.28
CA LEU A 281 23.35 -4.06 -7.20
C LEU A 281 22.81 -4.56 -5.86
N ALA A 282 23.17 -3.91 -4.75
CA ALA A 282 22.65 -4.26 -3.43
C ALA A 282 21.13 -4.09 -3.33
N CYS A 283 20.55 -3.05 -3.95
CA CYS A 283 19.10 -2.87 -4.06
C CYS A 283 18.43 -3.99 -4.87
N ALA A 284 19.07 -4.44 -5.97
CA ALA A 284 18.57 -5.58 -6.75
C ALA A 284 18.62 -6.89 -5.95
N VAL A 285 19.70 -7.13 -5.21
CA VAL A 285 19.82 -8.31 -4.34
C VAL A 285 18.78 -8.25 -3.22
N ALA A 286 18.54 -7.09 -2.60
CA ALA A 286 17.48 -6.93 -1.59
C ALA A 286 16.09 -7.25 -2.15
N ALA A 287 15.77 -6.71 -3.33
CA ALA A 287 14.47 -6.95 -3.97
C ALA A 287 14.29 -8.42 -4.37
N THR A 288 15.33 -9.08 -4.86
CA THR A 288 15.29 -10.52 -5.19
C THR A 288 15.11 -11.38 -3.94
N LEU A 289 15.83 -11.08 -2.85
CA LEU A 289 15.65 -11.75 -1.55
C LEU A 289 14.26 -11.51 -0.96
N ALA A 290 13.69 -10.31 -1.12
CA ALA A 290 12.34 -9.98 -0.68
C ALA A 290 11.30 -10.79 -1.47
N VAL A 291 11.33 -10.75 -2.81
CA VAL A 291 10.34 -11.44 -3.68
C VAL A 291 10.49 -12.95 -3.58
N ALA A 292 11.69 -13.50 -3.76
CA ALA A 292 11.91 -14.94 -3.66
C ALA A 292 11.60 -15.44 -2.25
N GLY A 293 12.00 -14.71 -1.23
CA GLY A 293 11.70 -15.04 0.15
C GLY A 293 10.22 -14.98 0.50
N GLY A 294 9.50 -13.99 -0.01
CA GLY A 294 8.04 -13.86 0.12
C GLY A 294 7.33 -15.05 -0.52
N LEU A 295 7.69 -15.40 -1.76
CA LEU A 295 7.18 -16.57 -2.48
C LEU A 295 7.40 -17.88 -1.70
N LEU A 296 8.60 -18.07 -1.13
CA LEU A 296 8.91 -19.27 -0.37
C LEU A 296 8.11 -19.35 0.95
N VAL A 297 7.89 -18.22 1.64
CA VAL A 297 7.19 -18.17 2.94
C VAL A 297 5.66 -18.22 2.79
N LEU A 298 5.12 -17.66 1.69
CA LEU A 298 3.68 -17.61 1.43
C LEU A 298 2.99 -18.97 1.52
N ARG A 299 3.67 -20.05 1.12
CA ARG A 299 3.11 -21.41 1.16
C ARG A 299 2.76 -21.90 2.57
N TRP A 300 3.31 -21.28 3.62
CA TRP A 300 3.07 -21.65 5.02
C TRP A 300 2.46 -20.50 5.84
N SER A 301 2.12 -19.37 5.22
CA SER A 301 1.66 -18.20 5.97
C SER A 301 0.16 -18.26 6.24
N THR A 302 -0.25 -17.94 7.48
CA THR A 302 -1.66 -17.71 7.81
C THR A 302 -2.09 -16.27 7.50
N ARG A 303 -1.13 -15.37 7.24
CA ARG A 303 -1.35 -13.95 6.92
C ARG A 303 -0.74 -13.59 5.56
N PRO A 304 -1.26 -14.14 4.46
CA PRO A 304 -0.70 -13.94 3.12
C PRO A 304 -0.71 -12.48 2.66
N ALA A 305 -1.70 -11.68 3.09
CA ALA A 305 -1.72 -10.25 2.79
C ALA A 305 -0.58 -9.49 3.50
N ALA A 306 -0.31 -9.80 4.76
CA ALA A 306 0.78 -9.16 5.51
C ALA A 306 2.15 -9.51 4.92
N THR A 307 2.37 -10.77 4.52
CA THR A 307 3.61 -11.19 3.85
C THR A 307 3.77 -10.55 2.48
N ALA A 308 2.69 -10.38 1.71
CA ALA A 308 2.73 -9.64 0.44
C ALA A 308 3.11 -8.17 0.63
N VAL A 309 2.55 -7.49 1.63
CA VAL A 309 2.87 -6.09 1.98
C VAL A 309 4.30 -5.95 2.49
N LEU A 310 4.76 -6.85 3.35
CA LEU A 310 6.15 -6.88 3.81
C LEU A 310 7.12 -7.15 2.64
N THR A 311 6.75 -8.00 1.68
CA THR A 311 7.53 -8.19 0.45
C THR A 311 7.60 -6.90 -0.36
N ALA A 312 6.49 -6.16 -0.45
CA ALA A 312 6.45 -4.85 -1.11
C ALA A 312 7.36 -3.82 -0.42
N ALA A 313 7.40 -3.82 0.92
CA ALA A 313 8.33 -2.98 1.67
C ALA A 313 9.80 -3.32 1.34
N GLY A 314 10.11 -4.62 1.14
CA GLY A 314 11.47 -5.07 0.82
C GLY A 314 11.97 -4.69 -0.57
N VAL A 315 11.09 -4.34 -1.51
CA VAL A 315 11.50 -3.86 -2.84
C VAL A 315 11.62 -2.34 -2.92
N LEU A 316 11.22 -1.60 -1.88
CA LEU A 316 11.28 -0.12 -1.85
C LEU A 316 12.66 0.45 -2.23
N PRO A 317 13.80 -0.08 -1.75
CA PRO A 317 15.10 0.47 -2.13
C PRO A 317 15.33 0.42 -3.64
N LEU A 318 14.88 -0.65 -4.31
CA LEU A 318 14.99 -0.77 -5.76
C LEU A 318 14.10 0.23 -6.51
N LEU A 319 12.93 0.58 -5.96
CA LEU A 319 12.08 1.64 -6.53
C LEU A 319 12.71 3.02 -6.42
N CYS A 320 13.58 3.24 -5.43
CA CYS A 320 14.31 4.49 -5.21
C CYS A 320 15.70 4.50 -5.86
N VAL A 321 16.07 3.49 -6.67
CA VAL A 321 17.44 3.32 -7.18
C VAL A 321 17.92 4.46 -8.09
N ALA A 322 17.00 5.22 -8.70
CA ALA A 322 17.31 6.41 -9.49
C ALA A 322 18.03 7.52 -8.70
N ALA A 323 18.05 7.42 -7.36
CA ALA A 323 18.84 8.30 -6.49
C ALA A 323 20.35 8.02 -6.51
N GLY A 324 20.78 6.83 -6.95
CA GLY A 324 22.18 6.41 -6.86
C GLY A 324 22.80 5.92 -8.16
N VAL A 325 22.07 5.91 -9.28
CA VAL A 325 22.59 5.56 -10.61
C VAL A 325 21.88 6.32 -11.73
N ASP A 326 22.54 6.37 -12.88
CA ASP A 326 22.02 6.81 -14.18
C ASP A 326 20.56 6.37 -14.45
N ARG A 327 19.74 7.31 -14.94
CA ARG A 327 18.32 7.11 -15.31
C ARG A 327 18.04 5.85 -16.15
N PRO A 328 18.76 5.55 -17.25
CA PRO A 328 18.45 4.36 -18.06
C PRO A 328 18.66 3.05 -17.28
N VAL A 329 19.70 2.97 -16.46
CA VAL A 329 19.98 1.79 -15.63
C VAL A 329 18.90 1.63 -14.56
N ALA A 330 18.55 2.72 -13.87
CA ALA A 330 17.48 2.72 -12.88
C ALA A 330 16.13 2.29 -13.48
N ALA A 331 15.76 2.86 -14.63
CA ALA A 331 14.52 2.52 -15.31
C ALA A 331 14.46 1.04 -15.73
N LEU A 332 15.54 0.50 -16.30
CA LEU A 332 15.63 -0.91 -16.69
C LEU A 332 15.50 -1.85 -15.48
N MET A 333 16.13 -1.51 -14.35
CA MET A 333 16.03 -2.29 -13.12
C MET A 333 14.62 -2.31 -12.54
N VAL A 334 13.95 -1.14 -12.47
CA VAL A 334 12.58 -1.04 -11.98
C VAL A 334 11.58 -1.70 -12.95
N ALA A 335 11.82 -1.59 -14.27
CA ALA A 335 11.05 -2.30 -15.29
C ALA A 335 11.19 -3.83 -15.17
N ALA A 336 12.40 -4.33 -14.91
CA ALA A 336 12.64 -5.75 -14.67
C ALA A 336 11.90 -6.25 -13.40
N LEU A 337 11.89 -5.46 -12.32
CA LEU A 337 11.10 -5.75 -11.14
C LEU A 337 9.60 -5.83 -11.46
N SER A 338 9.08 -4.84 -12.20
CA SER A 338 7.68 -4.83 -12.63
C SER A 338 7.33 -6.07 -13.45
N ALA A 339 8.15 -6.40 -14.46
CA ALA A 339 7.95 -7.58 -15.30
C ALA A 339 7.98 -8.88 -14.49
N ALA A 340 8.90 -9.02 -13.53
CA ALA A 340 8.96 -10.16 -12.64
C ALA A 340 7.69 -10.29 -11.77
N LEU A 341 7.19 -9.18 -11.20
CA LEU A 341 5.96 -9.18 -10.42
C LEU A 341 4.72 -9.51 -11.28
N VAL A 342 4.62 -8.97 -12.50
CA VAL A 342 3.56 -9.32 -13.46
C VAL A 342 3.61 -10.82 -13.79
N ALA A 343 4.80 -11.37 -14.04
CA ALA A 343 4.97 -12.80 -14.31
C ALA A 343 4.49 -13.64 -13.12
N VAL A 344 4.88 -13.27 -11.90
CA VAL A 344 4.43 -13.94 -10.67
C VAL A 344 2.91 -13.85 -10.49
N VAL A 345 2.31 -12.68 -10.73
CA VAL A 345 0.85 -12.49 -10.64
C VAL A 345 0.11 -13.32 -11.69
N ALA A 346 0.64 -13.41 -12.91
CA ALA A 346 0.05 -14.18 -14.01
C ALA A 346 0.18 -15.69 -13.81
N LEU A 347 1.29 -16.14 -13.22
CA LEU A 347 1.55 -17.54 -12.86
C LEU A 347 0.99 -17.91 -11.47
N GLY A 348 0.37 -16.97 -10.76
CA GLY A 348 -0.01 -17.11 -9.35
C GLY A 348 -0.89 -18.32 -9.05
N ASP A 349 -1.79 -18.68 -9.97
CA ASP A 349 -2.67 -19.84 -9.82
C ASP A 349 -1.89 -21.18 -9.81
N ARG A 350 -0.63 -21.18 -10.28
CA ARG A 350 0.29 -22.33 -10.25
C ARG A 350 1.25 -22.31 -9.05
N ILE A 351 1.29 -21.21 -8.28
CA ILE A 351 2.25 -21.02 -7.20
C ILE A 351 1.56 -21.22 -5.84
N PRO A 352 1.95 -22.23 -5.04
CA PRO A 352 1.36 -22.46 -3.73
C PRO A 352 1.50 -21.25 -2.80
N GLY A 353 0.39 -20.82 -2.17
CA GLY A 353 0.34 -19.71 -1.22
C GLY A 353 0.08 -18.33 -1.84
N VAL A 354 0.10 -18.19 -3.16
CA VAL A 354 -0.23 -16.93 -3.85
C VAL A 354 -1.76 -16.80 -3.96
N THR A 355 -2.39 -16.30 -2.90
CA THR A 355 -3.84 -16.09 -2.85
C THR A 355 -4.29 -14.91 -3.72
N VAL A 356 -5.60 -14.76 -3.92
CA VAL A 356 -6.19 -13.59 -4.63
C VAL A 356 -5.69 -12.28 -4.02
N MET A 357 -5.65 -12.15 -2.69
CA MET A 357 -5.18 -10.93 -2.03
C MET A 357 -3.69 -10.64 -2.32
N VAL A 358 -2.84 -11.66 -2.35
CA VAL A 358 -1.43 -11.51 -2.72
C VAL A 358 -1.30 -11.01 -4.15
N ARG A 359 -2.06 -11.62 -5.08
CA ARG A 359 -2.08 -11.19 -6.48
C ARG A 359 -2.54 -9.74 -6.62
N GLN A 360 -3.52 -9.31 -5.84
CA GLN A 360 -3.97 -7.91 -5.84
C GLN A 360 -2.88 -6.96 -5.36
N VAL A 361 -2.26 -7.23 -4.20
CA VAL A 361 -1.18 -6.39 -3.64
C VAL A 361 0.00 -6.30 -4.62
N TRP A 362 0.43 -7.43 -5.20
CA TRP A 362 1.54 -7.46 -6.13
C TRP A 362 1.20 -6.92 -7.53
N SER A 363 -0.07 -6.96 -7.96
CA SER A 363 -0.50 -6.27 -9.18
C SER A 363 -0.36 -4.75 -9.03
N VAL A 364 -0.77 -4.21 -7.87
CA VAL A 364 -0.61 -2.78 -7.56
C VAL A 364 0.87 -2.43 -7.50
N LEU A 365 1.68 -3.22 -6.80
CA LEU A 365 3.14 -3.01 -6.74
C LEU A 365 3.80 -3.07 -8.12
N ALA A 366 3.41 -4.03 -8.97
CA ALA A 366 3.91 -4.15 -10.33
C ALA A 366 3.56 -2.92 -11.18
N ALA A 367 2.34 -2.40 -11.03
CA ALA A 367 1.89 -1.20 -11.72
C ALA A 367 2.61 0.05 -11.22
N THR A 368 2.81 0.19 -9.91
CA THR A 368 3.61 1.28 -9.32
C THR A 368 5.05 1.23 -9.82
N ALA A 369 5.67 0.04 -9.87
CA ALA A 369 7.00 -0.13 -10.43
C ALA A 369 7.02 0.23 -11.93
N ALA A 370 6.03 -0.20 -12.72
CA ALA A 370 5.95 0.13 -14.14
C ALA A 370 5.82 1.64 -14.37
N LEU A 371 4.98 2.31 -13.57
CA LEU A 371 4.82 3.76 -13.58
C LEU A 371 6.14 4.48 -13.26
N ILE A 372 6.81 4.09 -12.17
CA ILE A 372 8.11 4.66 -11.80
C ILE A 372 9.14 4.45 -12.91
N ALA A 373 9.20 3.25 -13.50
CA ALA A 373 10.11 2.94 -14.59
C ALA A 373 9.90 3.86 -15.80
N VAL A 374 8.64 4.12 -16.19
CA VAL A 374 8.31 5.04 -17.29
C VAL A 374 8.70 6.48 -16.95
N LEU A 375 8.38 6.95 -15.76
CA LEU A 375 8.68 8.32 -15.32
C LEU A 375 10.20 8.57 -15.17
N VAL A 376 10.98 7.53 -14.86
CA VAL A 376 12.44 7.61 -14.82
C VAL A 376 13.06 7.49 -16.22
N ALA A 377 12.49 6.64 -17.10
CA ALA A 377 13.00 6.41 -18.44
C ALA A 377 12.74 7.57 -19.40
N PHE A 378 11.57 8.20 -19.29
CA PHE A 378 11.05 9.13 -20.27
C PHE A 378 10.70 10.46 -19.62
N ASP A 379 11.13 11.55 -20.26
CA ASP A 379 10.69 12.89 -19.89
C ASP A 379 9.20 13.09 -20.24
N GLY A 380 8.58 14.14 -19.68
CA GLY A 380 7.15 14.44 -19.81
C GLY A 380 6.53 14.20 -21.19
N PRO A 381 7.11 14.71 -22.29
CA PRO A 381 6.57 14.53 -23.65
C PRO A 381 6.40 13.08 -24.09
N VAL A 382 7.25 12.17 -23.66
CA VAL A 382 7.16 10.76 -24.06
C VAL A 382 6.41 9.94 -23.00
N ALA A 383 6.53 10.32 -21.72
CA ALA A 383 5.90 9.62 -20.61
C ALA A 383 4.36 9.59 -20.73
N GLY A 384 3.71 10.70 -21.06
CA GLY A 384 2.24 10.78 -21.19
C GLY A 384 1.69 9.75 -22.19
N PRO A 385 2.11 9.79 -23.47
CA PRO A 385 1.75 8.79 -24.48
C PRO A 385 2.01 7.34 -24.03
N VAL A 386 3.19 7.04 -23.48
CA VAL A 386 3.56 5.68 -23.03
C VAL A 386 2.62 5.19 -21.92
N LEU A 387 2.28 6.04 -20.94
CA LEU A 387 1.35 5.68 -19.87
C LEU A 387 -0.07 5.43 -20.41
N SER A 388 -0.55 6.22 -21.38
CA SER A 388 -1.83 5.96 -22.05
C SER A 388 -1.82 4.64 -22.84
N ALA A 389 -0.71 4.31 -23.51
CA ALA A 389 -0.55 3.01 -24.17
C ALA A 389 -0.59 1.86 -23.15
N MET A 390 0.14 1.99 -22.04
CA MET A 390 0.12 1.00 -20.96
C MET A 390 -1.27 0.84 -20.34
N ALA A 391 -1.98 1.94 -20.08
CA ALA A 391 -3.36 1.91 -19.59
C ALA A 391 -4.27 1.12 -20.54
N SER A 392 -4.11 1.30 -21.85
CA SER A 392 -4.83 0.54 -22.88
C SER A 392 -4.53 -0.96 -22.80
N VAL A 393 -3.25 -1.34 -22.75
CA VAL A 393 -2.83 -2.75 -22.66
C VAL A 393 -3.34 -3.40 -21.37
N VAL A 394 -3.20 -2.71 -20.24
CA VAL A 394 -3.64 -3.18 -18.91
C VAL A 394 -5.16 -3.34 -18.87
N ALA A 395 -5.92 -2.39 -19.43
CA ALA A 395 -7.37 -2.49 -19.53
C ALA A 395 -7.81 -3.71 -20.35
N VAL A 396 -7.19 -3.95 -21.51
CA VAL A 396 -7.55 -5.07 -22.40
C VAL A 396 -7.17 -6.43 -21.82
N ALA A 397 -5.94 -6.56 -21.30
CA ALA A 397 -5.41 -7.80 -20.75
C ALA A 397 -6.08 -8.17 -19.42
N GLY A 398 -6.32 -7.18 -18.57
CA GLY A 398 -6.87 -7.33 -17.23
C GLY A 398 -8.39 -7.20 -17.13
N ARG A 399 -9.12 -7.14 -18.25
CA ARG A 399 -10.56 -6.82 -18.27
C ARG A 399 -11.45 -7.66 -17.35
N ARG A 400 -11.02 -8.88 -17.00
CA ARG A 400 -11.77 -9.80 -16.10
C ARG A 400 -11.43 -9.62 -14.62
N GLN A 401 -10.45 -8.78 -14.27
CA GLN A 401 -9.97 -8.58 -12.89
C GLN A 401 -10.28 -7.15 -12.45
N ALA A 402 -10.98 -7.01 -11.31
CA ALA A 402 -11.38 -5.69 -10.79
C ALA A 402 -10.18 -4.77 -10.52
N VAL A 403 -9.12 -5.31 -9.89
CA VAL A 403 -7.92 -4.54 -9.57
C VAL A 403 -7.22 -3.99 -10.82
N THR A 404 -7.11 -4.79 -11.88
CA THR A 404 -6.43 -4.36 -13.10
C THR A 404 -7.18 -3.25 -13.85
N ARG A 405 -8.52 -3.22 -13.76
CA ARG A 405 -9.33 -2.10 -14.29
C ARG A 405 -9.05 -0.79 -13.55
N TRP A 406 -8.95 -0.84 -12.22
CA TRP A 406 -8.58 0.32 -11.41
C TRP A 406 -7.15 0.79 -11.69
N ILE A 407 -6.21 -0.14 -11.88
CA ILE A 407 -4.84 0.18 -12.30
C ILE A 407 -4.85 0.89 -13.66
N ALA A 408 -5.61 0.39 -14.64
CA ALA A 408 -5.71 1.03 -15.95
C ALA A 408 -6.25 2.47 -15.87
N ILE A 409 -7.26 2.70 -15.02
CA ILE A 409 -7.76 4.06 -14.74
C ILE A 409 -6.65 4.92 -14.14
N GLY A 410 -5.92 4.44 -13.13
CA GLY A 410 -4.82 5.18 -12.51
C GLY A 410 -3.68 5.53 -13.46
N LEU A 411 -3.31 4.61 -14.35
CA LEU A 411 -2.31 4.89 -15.39
C LEU A 411 -2.84 5.91 -16.42
N ALA A 412 -4.11 5.80 -16.82
CA ALA A 412 -4.75 6.73 -17.74
C ALA A 412 -4.91 8.13 -17.14
N THR A 413 -5.18 8.27 -15.84
CA THR A 413 -5.29 9.57 -15.19
C THR A 413 -3.94 10.27 -15.10
N ILE A 414 -2.87 9.55 -14.75
CA ILE A 414 -1.51 10.13 -14.71
C ILE A 414 -1.03 10.48 -16.13
N GLY A 415 -1.16 9.55 -17.09
CA GLY A 415 -0.82 9.81 -18.49
C GLY A 415 -1.64 10.96 -19.11
N GLY A 416 -2.93 11.01 -18.79
CA GLY A 416 -3.83 12.10 -19.18
C GLY A 416 -3.47 13.44 -18.54
N GLY A 417 -3.02 13.45 -17.28
CA GLY A 417 -2.51 14.65 -16.62
C GLY A 417 -1.28 15.21 -17.31
N ILE A 418 -0.32 14.35 -17.67
CA ILE A 418 0.88 14.75 -18.44
C ILE A 418 0.47 15.25 -19.84
N PHE A 419 -0.50 14.58 -20.48
CA PHE A 419 -1.04 15.03 -21.77
C PHE A 419 -1.68 16.43 -21.67
N LEU A 420 -2.43 16.71 -20.59
CA LEU A 420 -3.02 18.03 -20.32
C LEU A 420 -1.97 19.10 -20.01
N ASP A 421 -0.86 18.74 -19.37
CA ASP A 421 0.25 19.66 -19.13
C ASP A 421 0.92 20.09 -20.46
N ILE A 422 1.08 19.15 -21.39
CA ILE A 422 1.67 19.43 -22.71
C ILE A 422 0.69 20.17 -23.64
N ALA A 423 -0.56 19.74 -23.67
CA ALA A 423 -1.57 20.20 -24.61
C ALA A 423 -2.80 20.75 -23.89
N GLY A 424 -2.59 21.67 -22.96
CA GLY A 424 -3.64 22.22 -22.11
C GLY A 424 -4.73 23.01 -22.86
N PRO A 425 -5.83 23.37 -22.18
CA PRO A 425 -6.97 24.09 -22.78
C PRO A 425 -6.58 25.39 -23.49
N GLU A 426 -5.53 26.07 -23.02
CA GLU A 426 -4.95 27.28 -23.62
C GLU A 426 -4.64 27.11 -25.12
N VAL A 427 -4.14 25.93 -25.52
CA VAL A 427 -3.76 25.61 -26.91
C VAL A 427 -4.98 25.52 -27.83
N LEU A 428 -6.16 25.25 -27.26
CA LEU A 428 -7.43 25.19 -27.97
C LEU A 428 -8.14 26.56 -28.03
N ILE A 429 -7.71 27.53 -27.24
CA ILE A 429 -8.31 28.87 -27.20
C ILE A 429 -7.43 29.84 -27.99
N SER A 430 -6.12 29.75 -27.79
CA SER A 430 -5.12 30.62 -28.39
C SER A 430 -4.30 29.84 -29.41
N ALA A 431 -4.22 30.35 -30.63
CA ALA A 431 -3.48 29.72 -31.72
C ALA A 431 -1.97 29.69 -31.41
N THR A 432 -1.52 28.57 -30.86
CA THR A 432 -0.17 28.41 -30.30
C THR A 432 0.64 27.47 -31.18
N LYS A 433 1.81 27.93 -31.66
CA LYS A 433 2.74 27.07 -32.39
C LYS A 433 3.63 26.31 -31.39
N MET A 434 3.43 25.00 -31.32
CA MET A 434 4.26 24.13 -30.49
C MET A 434 5.59 23.78 -31.18
N PRO A 435 6.65 23.52 -30.40
CA PRO A 435 7.84 22.80 -30.88
C PRO A 435 7.45 21.45 -31.50
N ALA A 436 8.15 21.04 -32.57
CA ALA A 436 7.81 19.83 -33.34
C ALA A 436 7.70 18.56 -32.47
N GLY A 437 8.59 18.38 -31.48
CA GLY A 437 8.53 17.25 -30.56
C GLY A 437 7.26 17.22 -29.71
N LEU A 438 6.79 18.37 -29.22
CA LEU A 438 5.55 18.48 -28.46
C LEU A 438 4.32 18.27 -29.34
N THR A 439 4.36 18.74 -30.60
CA THR A 439 3.31 18.45 -31.59
C THR A 439 3.21 16.96 -31.89
N VAL A 440 4.33 16.28 -32.14
CA VAL A 440 4.31 14.82 -32.37
C VAL A 440 3.81 14.08 -31.14
N SER A 441 4.28 14.47 -29.95
CA SER A 441 3.80 13.96 -28.67
C SER A 441 2.30 14.15 -28.49
N SER A 442 1.75 15.34 -28.75
CA SER A 442 0.32 15.62 -28.59
C SER A 442 -0.52 14.84 -29.59
N LEU A 443 -0.06 14.67 -30.83
CA LEU A 443 -0.76 13.85 -31.84
C LEU A 443 -0.80 12.37 -31.44
N ILE A 444 0.33 11.79 -31.05
CA ILE A 444 0.41 10.41 -30.59
C ILE A 444 -0.38 10.23 -29.28
N GLY A 445 -0.23 11.17 -28.35
CA GLY A 445 -0.92 11.22 -27.07
C GLY A 445 -2.43 11.23 -27.25
N SER A 446 -2.96 12.06 -28.15
CA SER A 446 -4.39 12.08 -28.48
C SER A 446 -4.91 10.72 -28.93
N VAL A 447 -4.19 10.05 -29.84
CA VAL A 447 -4.58 8.71 -30.32
C VAL A 447 -4.56 7.70 -29.19
N LEU A 448 -3.54 7.72 -28.33
CA LEU A 448 -3.40 6.79 -27.22
C LEU A 448 -4.38 7.05 -26.08
N VAL A 449 -4.76 8.31 -25.82
CA VAL A 449 -5.83 8.66 -24.87
C VAL A 449 -7.17 8.14 -25.38
N ILE A 450 -7.47 8.29 -26.67
CA ILE A 450 -8.68 7.72 -27.29
C ILE A 450 -8.67 6.19 -27.17
N ALA A 451 -7.54 5.54 -27.47
CA ALA A 451 -7.38 4.10 -27.34
C ALA A 451 -7.58 3.64 -25.88
N ALA A 452 -7.01 4.35 -24.91
CA ALA A 452 -7.16 4.05 -23.49
C ALA A 452 -8.61 4.23 -23.02
N ALA A 453 -9.26 5.32 -23.41
CA ALA A 453 -10.65 5.60 -23.11
C ALA A 453 -11.58 4.49 -23.65
N GLY A 454 -11.35 4.05 -24.89
CA GLY A 454 -12.07 2.94 -25.51
C GLY A 454 -11.81 1.60 -24.82
N ALA A 455 -10.55 1.27 -24.53
CA ALA A 455 -10.15 0.04 -23.86
C ALA A 455 -10.71 -0.06 -22.43
N ILE A 456 -10.68 1.04 -21.67
CA ILE A 456 -11.25 1.10 -20.32
C ILE A 456 -12.77 0.94 -20.39
N SER A 457 -13.45 1.70 -21.26
CA SER A 457 -14.91 1.59 -21.45
C SER A 457 -15.33 0.17 -21.82
N TRP A 458 -14.58 -0.49 -22.71
CA TRP A 458 -14.77 -1.89 -23.06
C TRP A 458 -14.59 -2.81 -21.85
N ALA A 459 -13.49 -2.66 -21.09
CA ALA A 459 -13.18 -3.50 -19.96
C ALA A 459 -14.28 -3.46 -18.89
N TRP A 460 -14.88 -2.29 -18.68
CA TRP A 460 -16.01 -2.12 -17.76
C TRP A 460 -17.34 -2.61 -18.34
N ALA A 461 -17.58 -2.46 -19.64
CA ALA A 461 -18.80 -2.95 -20.29
C ALA A 461 -18.91 -4.49 -20.32
N VAL A 462 -17.77 -5.20 -20.33
CA VAL A 462 -17.75 -6.68 -20.29
C VAL A 462 -18.07 -7.21 -18.89
N ASP A 463 -17.82 -6.44 -17.84
CA ASP A 463 -18.10 -6.87 -16.47
C ASP A 463 -19.57 -6.66 -16.09
N ARG A 464 -20.33 -7.77 -16.08
CA ARG A 464 -21.76 -7.74 -15.75
C ARG A 464 -22.04 -7.58 -14.25
N THR A 465 -21.02 -7.69 -13.40
CA THR A 465 -21.15 -7.50 -11.95
C THR A 465 -20.80 -6.09 -11.49
N ALA A 466 -20.30 -5.24 -12.40
CA ALA A 466 -19.98 -3.86 -12.08
C ALA A 466 -21.25 -3.04 -11.83
N ASP A 467 -21.15 -2.09 -10.90
CA ASP A 467 -22.20 -1.11 -10.64
C ASP A 467 -22.50 -0.30 -11.91
N GLN A 468 -23.77 -0.21 -12.27
CA GLN A 468 -24.23 0.50 -13.46
C GLN A 468 -23.93 1.99 -13.39
N GLU A 469 -23.95 2.59 -12.20
CA GLU A 469 -23.60 3.99 -12.02
C GLU A 469 -22.10 4.22 -12.29
N MET A 470 -21.24 3.37 -11.73
CA MET A 470 -19.80 3.39 -11.98
C MET A 470 -19.48 3.19 -13.47
N VAL A 471 -20.13 2.22 -14.13
CA VAL A 471 -19.98 2.01 -15.57
C VAL A 471 -20.38 3.27 -16.33
N ARG A 472 -21.51 3.91 -15.99
CA ARG A 472 -21.94 5.17 -16.62
C ARG A 472 -20.92 6.28 -16.41
N LEU A 473 -20.37 6.44 -15.21
CA LEU A 473 -19.31 7.42 -14.93
C LEU A 473 -18.06 7.19 -15.77
N VAL A 474 -17.62 5.93 -15.89
CA VAL A 474 -16.48 5.55 -16.74
C VAL A 474 -16.74 5.91 -18.20
N TRP A 475 -17.93 5.62 -18.73
CA TRP A 475 -18.30 5.97 -20.11
C TRP A 475 -18.35 7.48 -20.34
N VAL A 476 -18.88 8.26 -19.39
CA VAL A 476 -18.92 9.72 -19.47
C VAL A 476 -17.50 10.31 -19.43
N ALA A 477 -16.66 9.86 -18.50
CA ALA A 477 -15.27 10.28 -18.39
C ALA A 477 -14.46 9.93 -19.66
N ALA A 478 -14.62 8.70 -20.17
CA ALA A 478 -13.99 8.26 -21.41
C ALA A 478 -14.46 9.07 -22.62
N GLY A 479 -15.75 9.38 -22.70
CA GLY A 479 -16.32 10.23 -23.75
C GLY A 479 -15.75 11.64 -23.74
N MET A 480 -15.65 12.27 -22.56
CA MET A 480 -15.04 13.60 -22.40
C MET A 480 -13.55 13.58 -22.78
N ALA A 481 -12.80 12.59 -22.30
CA ALA A 481 -11.38 12.44 -22.62
C ALA A 481 -11.15 12.24 -24.13
N ALA A 482 -11.97 11.40 -24.79
CA ALA A 482 -11.88 11.17 -26.22
C ALA A 482 -12.27 12.42 -27.03
N ALA A 483 -13.33 13.13 -26.65
CA ALA A 483 -13.76 14.35 -27.33
C ALA A 483 -12.70 15.46 -27.23
N TYR A 484 -12.08 15.61 -26.05
CA TYR A 484 -10.96 16.51 -25.84
C TYR A 484 -9.75 16.11 -26.69
N ALA A 485 -9.33 14.85 -26.63
CA ALA A 485 -8.19 14.33 -27.39
C ALA A 485 -8.36 14.48 -28.92
N VAL A 486 -9.56 14.25 -29.46
CA VAL A 486 -9.89 14.50 -30.88
C VAL A 486 -9.74 15.97 -31.23
N THR A 487 -10.16 16.87 -30.34
CA THR A 487 -10.04 18.32 -30.57
C THR A 487 -8.58 18.75 -30.56
N VAL A 488 -7.80 18.30 -29.56
CA VAL A 488 -6.35 18.53 -29.51
C VAL A 488 -5.66 17.98 -30.75
N PHE A 489 -6.01 16.77 -31.20
CA PHE A 489 -5.41 16.17 -32.38
C PHE A 489 -5.63 17.01 -33.63
N THR A 490 -6.89 17.37 -33.89
CA THR A 490 -7.29 18.10 -35.10
C THR A 490 -6.75 19.52 -35.12
N VAL A 491 -6.74 20.21 -33.97
CA VAL A 491 -6.16 21.55 -33.84
C VAL A 491 -4.64 21.52 -33.95
N ALA A 492 -3.95 20.61 -33.26
CA ALA A 492 -2.49 20.49 -33.35
C ALA A 492 -2.04 20.11 -34.77
N ALA A 493 -2.73 19.17 -35.43
CA ALA A 493 -2.47 18.81 -36.82
C ALA A 493 -2.75 19.99 -37.77
N GLY A 494 -3.87 20.68 -37.57
CA GLY A 494 -4.25 21.86 -38.35
C GLY A 494 -3.18 22.96 -38.26
N VAL A 495 -2.74 23.31 -37.05
CA VAL A 495 -1.68 24.30 -36.82
C VAL A 495 -0.34 23.86 -37.40
N ALA A 496 -0.01 22.57 -37.33
CA ALA A 496 1.22 22.03 -37.90
C ALA A 496 1.26 22.14 -39.43
N ILE A 497 0.12 21.94 -40.10
CA ILE A 497 0.01 21.93 -41.57
C ILE A 497 -0.23 23.34 -42.12
N GLY A 498 -1.17 24.08 -41.53
CA GLY A 498 -1.70 25.35 -42.04
C GLY A 498 -1.36 26.58 -41.21
N GLY A 499 -0.50 26.45 -40.20
CA GLY A 499 -0.09 27.55 -39.31
C GLY A 499 -1.17 27.98 -38.32
N THR A 500 -0.85 28.99 -37.50
CA THR A 500 -1.72 29.50 -36.42
C THR A 500 -2.94 30.28 -36.90
N GLY A 501 -3.05 30.58 -38.20
CA GLY A 501 -4.24 31.21 -38.80
C GLY A 501 -5.22 30.17 -39.33
N ALA A 502 -5.19 29.95 -40.64
CA ALA A 502 -6.09 29.02 -41.33
C ALA A 502 -6.02 27.59 -40.77
N GLY A 503 -4.84 27.12 -40.39
CA GLY A 503 -4.65 25.79 -39.79
C GLY A 503 -5.36 25.62 -38.45
N PHE A 504 -5.30 26.63 -37.58
CA PHE A 504 -6.02 26.64 -36.29
C PHE A 504 -7.54 26.57 -36.49
N PHE A 505 -8.10 27.46 -37.33
CA PHE A 505 -9.54 27.47 -37.62
C PHE A 505 -10.00 26.19 -38.32
N GLY A 506 -9.22 25.70 -39.28
CA GLY A 506 -9.47 24.44 -39.97
C GLY A 506 -9.50 23.26 -38.99
N GLY A 507 -8.57 23.21 -38.03
CA GLY A 507 -8.55 22.19 -36.99
C GLY A 507 -9.81 22.18 -36.12
N HIS A 508 -10.26 23.36 -35.65
CA HIS A 508 -11.50 23.47 -34.87
C HIS A 508 -12.76 23.09 -35.66
N MET A 509 -12.82 23.44 -36.95
CA MET A 509 -13.88 23.02 -37.86
C MET A 509 -13.92 21.49 -37.99
N VAL A 510 -12.77 20.87 -38.26
CA VAL A 510 -12.66 19.41 -38.39
C VAL A 510 -13.06 18.72 -37.08
N ALA A 511 -12.66 19.26 -35.92
CA ALA A 511 -13.08 18.76 -34.62
C ALA A 511 -14.61 18.68 -34.49
N THR A 512 -15.33 19.76 -34.82
CA THR A 512 -16.80 19.81 -34.74
C THR A 512 -17.45 18.81 -35.70
N ILE A 513 -16.93 18.70 -36.93
CA ILE A 513 -17.39 17.72 -37.92
C ILE A 513 -17.18 16.29 -37.40
N CYS A 514 -16.02 16.00 -36.80
CA CYS A 514 -15.74 14.70 -36.20
C CYS A 514 -16.72 14.37 -35.06
N TRP A 515 -17.02 15.32 -34.16
CA TRP A 515 -17.97 15.11 -33.07
C TRP A 515 -19.36 14.74 -33.61
N ILE A 516 -19.86 15.47 -34.62
CA ILE A 516 -21.16 15.21 -35.23
C ILE A 516 -21.17 13.88 -36.01
N ALA A 517 -20.08 13.54 -36.71
CA ALA A 517 -19.97 12.26 -37.41
C ALA A 517 -19.99 11.07 -36.43
N VAL A 518 -19.28 11.16 -35.31
CA VAL A 518 -19.31 10.14 -34.25
C VAL A 518 -20.71 10.04 -33.63
N ALA A 519 -21.38 11.17 -33.37
CA ALA A 519 -22.74 11.18 -32.86
C ALA A 519 -23.72 10.49 -33.81
N ALA A 520 -23.63 10.79 -35.10
CA ALA A 520 -24.42 10.15 -36.15
C ALA A 520 -24.15 8.64 -36.22
N GLY A 521 -22.89 8.24 -36.12
CA GLY A 521 -22.48 6.83 -36.07
C GLY A 521 -23.07 6.09 -34.86
N LEU A 522 -23.04 6.70 -33.68
CA LEU A 522 -23.62 6.12 -32.45
C LEU A 522 -25.14 5.96 -32.56
N LEU A 523 -25.85 6.97 -33.07
CA LEU A 523 -27.30 6.91 -33.28
C LEU A 523 -27.68 5.88 -34.35
N GLY A 524 -26.93 5.83 -35.46
CA GLY A 524 -27.13 4.83 -36.51
C GLY A 524 -26.84 3.41 -36.03
N TYR A 525 -25.83 3.23 -35.19
CA TYR A 525 -25.54 1.94 -34.55
C TYR A 525 -26.65 1.54 -33.56
N ALA A 526 -27.16 2.47 -32.76
CA ALA A 526 -28.27 2.21 -31.85
C ALA A 526 -29.55 1.77 -32.57
N ALA A 527 -29.85 2.39 -33.71
CA ALA A 527 -31.02 2.05 -34.53
C ALA A 527 -31.02 0.57 -34.98
N ARG A 528 -29.84 -0.03 -35.17
CA ARG A 528 -29.67 -1.43 -35.62
C ARG A 528 -29.65 -2.46 -34.48
N ARG A 529 -29.67 -2.03 -33.21
CA ARG A 529 -29.59 -2.92 -32.04
C ARG A 529 -30.96 -3.25 -31.43
N PRO A 530 -31.13 -4.34 -30.68
CA PRO A 530 -32.37 -4.65 -29.94
C PRO A 530 -32.66 -3.62 -28.84
N ARG A 531 -33.96 -3.37 -28.53
CA ARG A 531 -34.44 -2.31 -27.61
C ARG A 531 -33.69 -2.26 -26.26
N ALA A 532 -33.34 -3.42 -25.69
CA ALA A 532 -32.65 -3.54 -24.40
C ALA A 532 -31.21 -2.97 -24.38
N GLN A 533 -30.57 -2.77 -25.54
CA GLN A 533 -29.18 -2.29 -25.66
C GLN A 533 -29.10 -0.88 -26.29
N ARG A 534 -30.24 -0.22 -26.54
CA ARG A 534 -30.29 1.07 -27.25
C ARG A 534 -30.04 2.30 -26.38
N SER A 535 -30.33 2.23 -25.08
CA SER A 535 -30.33 3.41 -24.20
C SER A 535 -28.97 4.10 -24.10
N LEU A 536 -27.88 3.33 -23.96
CA LEU A 536 -26.53 3.84 -23.83
C LEU A 536 -26.01 4.56 -25.10
N PRO A 537 -26.07 3.97 -26.30
CA PRO A 537 -25.61 4.63 -27.52
C PRO A 537 -26.53 5.79 -27.96
N ILE A 538 -27.83 5.75 -27.67
CA ILE A 538 -28.73 6.91 -27.89
C ILE A 538 -28.37 8.05 -26.96
N GLY A 539 -28.22 7.78 -25.65
CA GLY A 539 -27.83 8.80 -24.67
C GLY A 539 -26.47 9.43 -25.01
N GLY A 540 -25.48 8.62 -25.37
CA GLY A 540 -24.16 9.10 -25.79
C GLY A 540 -24.20 9.92 -27.09
N GLY A 541 -24.93 9.45 -28.11
CA GLY A 541 -25.11 10.17 -29.37
C GLY A 541 -25.81 11.51 -29.16
N MET A 542 -26.90 11.55 -28.40
CA MET A 542 -27.64 12.79 -28.10
C MET A 542 -26.81 13.78 -27.27
N ALA A 543 -26.08 13.31 -26.27
CA ALA A 543 -25.18 14.15 -25.48
C ALA A 543 -24.06 14.76 -26.36
N LEU A 544 -23.50 13.98 -27.28
CA LEU A 544 -22.47 14.45 -28.20
C LEU A 544 -23.02 15.47 -29.22
N VAL A 545 -24.24 15.27 -29.72
CA VAL A 545 -24.95 16.29 -30.53
C VAL A 545 -25.12 17.58 -29.74
N ALA A 546 -25.63 17.51 -28.51
CA ALA A 546 -25.82 18.68 -27.66
C ALA A 546 -24.49 19.42 -27.39
N ALA A 547 -23.42 18.69 -27.11
CA ALA A 547 -22.09 19.25 -26.90
C ALA A 547 -21.51 19.90 -28.17
N ALA A 548 -21.67 19.25 -29.33
CA ALA A 548 -21.23 19.80 -30.61
C ALA A 548 -22.02 21.07 -30.97
N MET A 549 -23.33 21.11 -30.70
CA MET A 549 -24.17 22.30 -30.88
C MET A 549 -23.75 23.43 -29.95
N ALA A 550 -23.48 23.12 -28.68
CA ALA A 550 -22.99 24.10 -27.72
C ALA A 550 -21.64 24.68 -28.18
N LYS A 551 -20.69 23.85 -28.62
CA LYS A 551 -19.41 24.31 -29.19
C LYS A 551 -19.62 25.18 -30.43
N LEU A 552 -20.50 24.75 -31.34
CA LEU A 552 -20.80 25.45 -32.59
C LEU A 552 -21.28 26.90 -32.34
N PHE A 553 -22.15 27.10 -31.34
CA PHE A 553 -22.69 28.42 -31.00
C PHE A 553 -21.81 29.24 -30.05
N LEU A 554 -21.20 28.61 -29.05
CA LEU A 554 -20.43 29.34 -28.02
C LEU A 554 -19.02 29.69 -28.49
N PHE A 555 -18.40 28.82 -29.28
CA PHE A 555 -17.01 28.97 -29.71
C PHE A 555 -16.90 29.20 -31.21
N ASP A 556 -17.48 28.31 -32.04
CA ASP A 556 -17.22 28.37 -33.49
C ASP A 556 -17.83 29.64 -34.13
N LEU A 557 -18.97 30.14 -33.62
CA LEU A 557 -19.59 31.40 -34.05
C LEU A 557 -18.73 32.63 -33.70
N GLY A 558 -18.01 32.61 -32.59
CA GLY A 558 -17.18 33.75 -32.14
C GLY A 558 -15.77 33.71 -32.71
N THR A 559 -15.20 32.52 -32.84
CA THR A 559 -13.77 32.31 -33.08
C THR A 559 -13.43 32.00 -34.54
N LEU A 560 -14.26 31.26 -35.28
CA LEU A 560 -13.93 30.87 -36.66
C LEU A 560 -14.08 32.05 -37.63
N ASP A 561 -13.10 32.18 -38.54
CA ASP A 561 -13.17 33.12 -39.66
C ASP A 561 -14.31 32.78 -40.64
N GLY A 562 -14.79 33.77 -41.39
CA GLY A 562 -16.08 33.77 -42.08
C GLY A 562 -16.32 32.54 -42.97
N MET A 563 -15.30 32.10 -43.73
CA MET A 563 -15.42 30.94 -44.61
C MET A 563 -15.52 29.61 -43.85
N PHE A 564 -14.69 29.41 -42.82
CA PHE A 564 -14.69 28.20 -41.99
C PHE A 564 -15.98 28.07 -41.20
N ARG A 565 -16.50 29.19 -40.71
CA ARG A 565 -17.80 29.27 -40.03
C ARG A 565 -18.94 28.85 -40.95
N VAL A 566 -19.03 29.39 -42.17
CA VAL A 566 -20.06 28.99 -43.13
C VAL A 566 -19.98 27.49 -43.44
N ALA A 567 -18.78 26.99 -43.71
CA ALA A 567 -18.57 25.58 -44.02
C ALA A 567 -19.02 24.64 -42.88
N VAL A 568 -18.60 24.92 -41.63
CA VAL A 568 -18.97 24.06 -40.49
C VAL A 568 -20.49 24.08 -40.24
N PHE A 569 -21.15 25.24 -40.35
CA PHE A 569 -22.59 25.36 -40.15
C PHE A 569 -23.39 24.58 -41.22
N ILE A 570 -22.97 24.62 -42.48
CA ILE A 570 -23.59 23.85 -43.56
C ILE A 570 -23.43 22.35 -43.32
N VAL A 571 -22.20 21.89 -43.05
CA VAL A 571 -21.92 20.46 -42.84
C VAL A 571 -22.68 19.91 -41.63
N VAL A 572 -22.61 20.60 -40.50
CA VAL A 572 -23.30 20.20 -39.27
C VAL A 572 -24.82 20.26 -39.45
N GLY A 573 -25.35 21.32 -40.07
CA GLY A 573 -26.78 21.47 -40.35
C GLY A 573 -27.34 20.35 -41.23
N LEU A 574 -26.65 20.02 -42.32
CA LEU A 574 -27.03 18.92 -43.21
C LEU A 574 -26.97 17.56 -42.49
N ALA A 575 -25.94 17.32 -41.67
CA ALA A 575 -25.83 16.08 -40.90
C ALA A 575 -26.98 15.91 -39.90
N LEU A 576 -27.37 16.99 -39.21
CA LEU A 576 -28.51 16.98 -38.28
C LEU A 576 -29.84 16.76 -38.99
N LEU A 577 -30.07 17.40 -40.14
CA LEU A 577 -31.26 17.16 -40.97
C LEU A 577 -31.34 15.69 -41.43
N GLY A 578 -30.21 15.13 -41.87
CA GLY A 578 -30.13 13.72 -42.27
C GLY A 578 -30.46 12.76 -41.12
N MET A 579 -29.91 13.01 -39.93
CA MET A 579 -30.21 12.21 -38.73
C MET A 579 -31.68 12.32 -38.31
N GLY A 580 -32.24 13.54 -38.29
CA GLY A 580 -33.64 13.80 -37.91
C GLY A 580 -34.62 13.11 -38.87
N ALA A 581 -34.39 13.22 -40.18
CA ALA A 581 -35.19 12.55 -41.20
C ALA A 581 -35.09 11.02 -41.12
N GLY A 582 -33.90 10.48 -40.85
CA GLY A 582 -33.68 9.04 -40.68
C GLY A 582 -34.38 8.48 -39.43
N TYR A 583 -34.36 9.21 -38.32
CA TYR A 583 -35.03 8.81 -37.09
C TYR A 583 -36.56 8.83 -37.23
N ALA A 584 -37.12 9.87 -37.88
CA ALA A 584 -38.56 9.95 -38.16
C ALA A 584 -39.07 8.77 -39.01
N ARG A 585 -38.30 8.32 -40.00
CA ARG A 585 -38.64 7.14 -40.81
C ARG A 585 -38.65 5.84 -40.00
N LEU A 586 -37.69 5.67 -39.08
CA LEU A 586 -37.61 4.49 -38.20
C LEU A 586 -38.75 4.40 -37.18
N LEU A 587 -39.30 5.54 -36.76
CA LEU A 587 -40.51 5.60 -35.92
C LEU A 587 -41.75 5.20 -36.73
N ASN A 588 -41.96 5.79 -37.90
CA ASN A 588 -43.10 5.45 -38.77
C ASN A 588 -43.14 3.95 -39.13
N GLN A 589 -42.00 3.33 -39.40
CA GLN A 589 -41.93 1.89 -39.68
C GLN A 589 -42.24 1.01 -38.46
N GLN A 590 -41.95 1.48 -37.24
CA GLN A 590 -42.32 0.77 -36.01
C GLN A 590 -43.81 0.91 -35.69
N ASP A 591 -44.38 2.08 -35.93
CA ASP A 591 -45.82 2.34 -35.75
C ASP A 591 -46.64 1.51 -36.75
N GLU A 592 -46.27 1.48 -38.03
CA GLU A 592 -46.92 0.61 -39.03
C GLU A 592 -46.80 -0.88 -38.70
N ALA A 593 -45.68 -1.32 -38.12
CA ALA A 593 -45.48 -2.71 -37.71
C ALA A 593 -46.27 -3.07 -36.43
N ALA A 594 -46.45 -2.11 -35.51
CA ALA A 594 -47.28 -2.26 -34.32
C ALA A 594 -48.77 -2.30 -34.68
N ASP A 595 -49.19 -1.44 -35.60
CA ASP A 595 -50.56 -1.37 -36.11
C ASP A 595 -50.92 -2.66 -36.86
N LYS A 596 -49.99 -3.19 -37.68
CA LYS A 596 -50.15 -4.52 -38.31
C LYS A 596 -50.25 -5.65 -37.28
N ARG A 597 -49.49 -5.63 -36.17
CA ARG A 597 -49.63 -6.66 -35.12
C ARG A 597 -50.97 -6.54 -34.38
N ALA A 598 -51.44 -5.33 -34.09
CA ALA A 598 -52.74 -5.10 -33.46
C ALA A 598 -53.91 -5.58 -34.35
N VAL A 599 -53.76 -5.53 -35.68
CA VAL A 599 -54.74 -6.07 -36.64
C VAL A 599 -54.75 -7.61 -36.68
N TRP A 600 -53.62 -8.27 -36.41
CA TRP A 600 -53.51 -9.74 -36.45
C TRP A 600 -53.71 -10.44 -35.09
N GLU A 601 -53.55 -9.73 -33.96
CA GLU A 601 -53.94 -10.18 -32.62
C GLU A 601 -55.02 -9.25 -32.02
N PRO A 602 -56.30 -9.35 -32.44
CA PRO A 602 -57.38 -8.76 -31.68
C PRO A 602 -57.44 -9.47 -30.33
N SER A 603 -57.34 -8.70 -29.25
CA SER A 603 -57.41 -9.10 -27.84
C SER A 603 -58.27 -10.35 -27.57
N GLN A 604 -57.62 -11.44 -27.15
CA GLN A 604 -58.26 -12.49 -26.34
C GLN A 604 -58.50 -11.98 -24.90
N HIS A 605 -59.33 -10.95 -24.77
CA HIS A 605 -59.94 -10.53 -23.51
C HIS A 605 -61.44 -10.41 -23.78
N ASN A 606 -62.07 -11.58 -23.85
CA ASN A 606 -63.51 -11.78 -23.67
C ASN A 606 -63.74 -13.29 -23.47
N LEU A 607 -63.16 -13.84 -22.39
CA LEU A 607 -63.60 -15.09 -21.78
C LEU A 607 -63.27 -15.03 -20.29
N GLU A 608 -64.12 -14.32 -19.53
CA GLU A 608 -64.80 -14.83 -18.33
C GLU A 608 -65.95 -13.87 -17.95
#